data_AF-A0A970H9I6-F1
#
_entry.id   AF-A0A970H9I6-F1
#
_cell.length_a   1.000
_cell.length_b   1.000
_cell.length_c   1.000
_cell.angle_alpha   90.00
_cell.angle_beta   90.00
_cell.angle_gamma   90.00
#
_symmetry.space_group_name_H-M   'P 1'
#
loop_
_entity.id
_entity.type
_entity.pdbx_description
1 polymer ?
#
loop_
_entity_poly.entity_id
_entity_poly.type
_entity_poly.pdbx_seq_one_letter_code
_entity_poly.pdbx_strand_id
1 'polypeptide(L)'
;MLRLEGQPVTLARGEVARTLAQRAIYSARRILPEFTDVFSPTAVSRCAYLLRNTLGEPSYIIHRALDGPIEVWVVSLKNGNGILAFELWQSAEMPRYYIFTDNPTPVVARILRKIRRYLYAPAIHVLPK
;
A
#
# COMPACT_ATOMS: atom_id res chain seq x y z
N MET A 1 -7.70 3.52 18.49
CA MET A 1 -6.92 2.37 17.98
C MET A 1 -7.18 2.22 16.49
N LEU A 2 -6.15 2.36 15.64
CA LEU A 2 -6.30 2.34 14.18
C LEU A 2 -6.69 0.95 13.68
N ARG A 3 -7.56 0.91 12.67
CA ARG A 3 -8.03 -0.33 12.04
C ARG A 3 -8.10 -0.18 10.53
N LEU A 4 -7.51 -1.11 9.79
CA LEU A 4 -7.63 -1.21 8.34
C LEU A 4 -8.49 -2.42 8.00
N GLU A 5 -9.64 -2.23 7.35
CA GLU A 5 -10.58 -3.32 7.00
C GLU A 5 -11.00 -4.21 8.20
N GLY A 6 -11.08 -3.59 9.38
CA GLY A 6 -11.38 -4.23 10.65
C GLY A 6 -10.18 -4.91 11.33
N GLN A 7 -9.00 -4.92 10.71
CA GLN A 7 -7.77 -5.44 11.29
C GLN A 7 -7.03 -4.37 12.09
N PRO A 8 -6.57 -4.66 13.30
CA PRO A 8 -5.82 -3.70 14.10
C PRO A 8 -4.44 -3.44 13.49
N VAL A 9 -4.08 -2.17 13.34
CA VAL A 9 -2.82 -1.76 12.71
C VAL A 9 -2.12 -0.67 13.51
N THR A 10 -0.81 -0.56 13.32
CA THR A 10 0.01 0.56 13.79
C THR A 10 0.58 1.27 12.57
N LEU A 11 0.37 2.58 12.50
CA LEU A 11 0.93 3.41 11.44
C LEU A 11 2.37 3.81 11.82
N ALA A 12 3.34 3.44 10.99
CA ALA A 12 4.73 3.85 11.14
C ALA A 12 4.94 5.27 10.62
N ARG A 13 5.94 5.99 11.16
CA ARG A 13 6.28 7.37 10.78
C ARG A 13 7.79 7.54 10.59
N GLY A 14 8.17 8.56 9.82
CA GLY A 14 9.57 8.97 9.67
C GLY A 14 10.48 7.88 9.11
N GLU A 15 11.70 7.78 9.61
CA GLU A 15 12.71 6.86 9.09
C GLU A 15 12.32 5.38 9.26
N VAL A 16 11.65 5.05 10.38
CA VAL A 16 11.11 3.69 10.60
C VAL A 16 10.14 3.29 9.48
N ALA A 17 9.26 4.21 9.06
CA ALA A 17 8.36 3.94 7.95
C ALA A 17 9.11 3.66 6.65
N ARG A 18 10.17 4.43 6.34
CA ARG A 18 10.99 4.23 5.14
C ARG A 18 11.67 2.87 5.14
N THR A 19 12.27 2.46 6.26
CA THR A 19 12.91 1.13 6.38
C THR A 19 11.90 0.00 6.17
N LEU A 20 10.72 0.11 6.79
CA LEU A 20 9.67 -0.91 6.67
C LEU A 20 9.09 -0.97 5.24
N ALA A 21 8.91 0.18 4.59
CA ALA A 21 8.47 0.24 3.20
C ALA A 21 9.49 -0.39 2.25
N GLN A 22 10.78 -0.05 2.39
CA GLN A 22 11.85 -0.63 1.58
C GLN A 22 11.89 -2.15 1.72
N ARG A 23 11.75 -2.67 2.95
CA ARG A 23 11.64 -4.11 3.20
C ARG A 23 10.44 -4.71 2.46
N ALA A 24 9.24 -4.12 2.57
CA ALA A 24 8.04 -4.62 1.91
C ALA A 24 8.17 -4.61 0.37
N ILE A 25 8.73 -3.53 -0.19
CA ILE A 25 8.97 -3.38 -1.63
C ILE A 25 9.97 -4.42 -2.12
N TYR A 26 11.09 -4.59 -1.41
CA TYR A 26 12.12 -5.57 -1.75
C TYR A 26 11.57 -6.99 -1.72
N SER A 27 10.80 -7.35 -0.69
CA SER A 27 10.13 -8.64 -0.59
C SER A 27 9.13 -8.87 -1.72
N ALA A 28 8.34 -7.86 -2.09
CA ALA A 28 7.37 -7.96 -3.19
C ALA A 28 8.06 -8.16 -4.54
N ARG A 29 9.11 -7.38 -4.84
CA ARG A 29 9.90 -7.46 -6.09
C ARG A 29 10.55 -8.82 -6.33
N ARG A 30 10.95 -9.50 -5.25
CA ARG A 30 11.53 -10.84 -5.34
C ARG A 30 10.54 -11.90 -5.85
N ILE A 31 9.24 -11.67 -5.64
CA ILE A 31 8.17 -12.61 -5.99
C ILE A 31 7.50 -12.21 -7.31
N LEU A 32 7.39 -10.91 -7.56
CA LEU A 32 6.83 -10.34 -8.79
C LEU A 32 7.86 -9.35 -9.38
N PRO A 33 8.74 -9.82 -10.30
CA PRO A 33 9.74 -8.95 -10.91
C PRO A 33 9.11 -7.85 -11.78
N GLU A 34 7.90 -8.07 -12.28
CA GLU A 34 7.11 -7.10 -13.04
C GLU A 34 5.86 -6.73 -12.25
N PHE A 35 5.67 -5.43 -11.97
CA PHE A 35 4.44 -4.93 -11.38
C PHE A 35 3.45 -4.61 -12.49
N THR A 36 2.24 -5.17 -12.38
CA THR A 36 1.12 -4.72 -13.21
C THR A 36 0.61 -3.39 -12.67
N ASP A 37 0.86 -2.32 -13.41
CA ASP A 37 0.34 -1.00 -13.06
C ASP A 37 -1.20 -0.99 -13.13
N VAL A 38 -1.82 -0.53 -12.05
CA VAL A 38 -3.27 -0.30 -12.01
C VAL A 38 -3.54 1.16 -12.36
N PHE A 39 -3.83 1.41 -13.63
CA PHE A 39 -4.19 2.73 -14.13
C PHE A 39 -5.68 3.00 -13.94
N SER A 40 -6.01 3.78 -12.91
CA SER A 40 -7.38 4.29 -12.72
C SER A 40 -7.36 5.49 -11.78
N PRO A 41 -7.52 6.73 -12.31
CA PRO A 41 -7.61 7.93 -11.47
C PRO A 41 -8.68 7.83 -10.39
N THR A 42 -9.80 7.18 -10.70
CA THR A 42 -10.89 6.91 -9.75
C THR A 42 -10.44 5.97 -8.63
N ALA A 43 -9.72 4.89 -8.96
CA ALA A 43 -9.20 3.96 -7.95
C ALA A 43 -8.18 4.63 -7.03
N VAL A 44 -7.28 5.44 -7.60
CA VAL A 44 -6.29 6.21 -6.85
C VAL A 44 -6.99 7.17 -5.88
N SER A 45 -7.99 7.93 -6.35
CA SER A 45 -8.73 8.88 -5.52
C SER A 45 -9.49 8.18 -4.38
N ARG A 46 -10.08 7.01 -4.64
CA ARG A 46 -10.74 6.19 -3.61
C ARG A 46 -9.74 5.62 -2.60
N CYS A 47 -8.57 5.19 -3.06
CA CYS A 47 -7.49 4.73 -2.18
C CYS A 47 -7.04 5.87 -1.25
N ALA A 48 -6.82 7.05 -1.83
CA ALA A 48 -6.48 8.26 -1.09
C ALA A 48 -7.53 8.60 -0.03
N TYR A 49 -8.81 8.56 -0.39
CA TYR A 49 -9.93 8.79 0.54
C TYR A 49 -9.96 7.75 1.67
N LEU A 50 -9.83 6.46 1.34
CA LEU A 50 -9.79 5.37 2.31
C LEU A 50 -8.65 5.57 3.30
N LEU A 51 -7.44 5.82 2.81
CA LEU A 51 -6.24 5.92 3.65
C LEU A 51 -6.28 7.15 4.56
N ARG A 52 -6.68 8.31 4.05
CA ARG A 52 -6.82 9.52 4.87
C ARG A 52 -7.88 9.38 5.95
N ASN A 53 -9.06 8.83 5.63
CA ASN A 53 -10.11 8.66 6.62
C ASN A 53 -9.77 7.58 7.67
N THR A 54 -8.99 6.57 7.28
CA THR A 54 -8.70 5.42 8.15
C THR A 54 -7.43 5.62 8.97
N LEU A 55 -6.41 6.25 8.40
CA LEU A 55 -5.04 6.33 8.93
C LEU A 55 -4.57 7.78 9.13
N GLY A 56 -5.31 8.77 8.63
CA GLY A 56 -4.91 10.17 8.62
C GLY A 56 -3.80 10.44 7.60
N GLU A 57 -2.92 11.37 7.94
CA GLU A 57 -1.83 11.83 7.08
C GLU A 57 -0.86 10.70 6.67
N PRO A 58 -0.21 10.80 5.50
CA PRO A 58 0.77 9.82 5.03
C PRO A 58 1.98 9.70 5.96
N SER A 59 2.52 8.48 6.08
CA SER A 59 3.71 8.18 6.89
C SER A 59 4.91 9.03 6.50
N TYR A 60 5.07 9.30 5.19
CA TYR A 60 6.01 10.25 4.61
C TYR A 60 5.62 10.53 3.14
N ILE A 61 6.26 11.54 2.55
CA ILE A 61 6.11 11.91 1.14
C ILE A 61 7.47 11.73 0.44
N ILE A 62 7.45 11.15 -0.75
CA ILE A 62 8.60 11.08 -1.65
C ILE A 62 8.41 12.16 -2.72
N HIS A 63 9.40 13.03 -2.89
CA HIS A 63 9.39 14.03 -3.96
C HIS A 63 10.22 13.52 -5.14
N ARG A 64 9.60 13.43 -6.32
CA ARG A 64 10.29 13.14 -7.59
C ARG A 64 10.00 14.25 -8.59
N ALA A 65 11.00 14.56 -9.42
CA ALA A 65 10.93 15.67 -10.37
C ALA A 65 9.79 15.55 -11.38
N LEU A 66 9.46 14.33 -11.84
CA LEU A 66 8.49 14.09 -12.90
C LEU A 66 7.15 13.52 -12.42
N ASP A 67 7.10 12.97 -11.20
CA ASP A 67 5.92 12.28 -10.68
C ASP A 67 5.17 13.06 -9.59
N GLY A 68 5.69 14.23 -9.20
CA GLY A 68 5.18 15.03 -8.09
C GLY A 68 5.35 14.35 -6.72
N PRO A 69 4.58 14.80 -5.70
CA PRO A 69 4.60 14.16 -4.38
C PRO A 69 3.92 12.79 -4.43
N ILE A 70 4.66 11.76 -4.01
CA ILE A 70 4.16 10.41 -3.82
C ILE A 70 3.89 10.24 -2.34
N GLU A 71 2.64 10.00 -1.99
CA GLU A 71 2.23 9.83 -0.60
C GLU A 71 2.37 8.37 -0.21
N VAL A 72 3.02 8.11 0.94
CA VAL A 72 3.28 6.76 1.39
C VAL A 72 2.67 6.51 2.76
N TRP A 73 1.84 5.48 2.89
CA TRP A 73 1.37 4.97 4.19
C TRP A 73 2.03 3.63 4.47
N VAL A 74 2.59 3.47 5.66
CA VAL A 74 3.24 2.23 6.09
C VAL A 74 2.60 1.75 7.37
N VAL A 75 1.90 0.62 7.30
CA VAL A 75 1.20 0.04 8.44
C VAL A 75 1.79 -1.31 8.81
N SER A 76 2.06 -1.51 10.09
CA SER A 76 2.37 -2.81 10.65
C SER A 76 1.09 -3.46 11.18
N LEU A 77 0.85 -4.71 10.79
CA LEU A 77 -0.24 -5.52 11.33
C LEU A 77 0.17 -6.11 12.68
N LYS A 78 -0.76 -6.18 13.63
CA LYS A 78 -0.49 -6.79 14.94
C LYS A 78 -0.02 -8.25 14.83
N ASN A 79 0.67 -8.71 15.87
CA ASN A 79 1.16 -10.09 16.01
C ASN A 79 2.10 -10.54 14.89
N GLY A 80 2.82 -9.61 14.25
CA GLY A 80 3.77 -9.94 13.19
C GLY A 80 3.10 -10.43 11.90
N ASN A 81 1.83 -10.11 11.67
CA ASN A 81 1.09 -10.52 10.46
C ASN A 81 1.57 -9.89 9.15
N GLY A 82 2.61 -9.04 9.22
CA GLY A 82 3.24 -8.38 8.08
C GLY A 82 3.13 -6.87 8.12
N ILE A 83 3.69 -6.25 7.11
CA ILE A 83 3.68 -4.81 6.84
C ILE A 83 2.92 -4.59 5.54
N LEU A 84 2.09 -3.56 5.48
CA LEU A 84 1.55 -3.04 4.22
C LEU A 84 2.12 -1.65 3.96
N ALA A 85 2.69 -1.45 2.78
CA ALA A 85 3.12 -0.14 2.30
C ALA A 85 2.25 0.25 1.11
N PHE A 86 1.60 1.41 1.20
CA PHE A 86 0.78 1.99 0.13
C PHE A 86 1.55 3.16 -0.46
N GLU A 87 1.78 3.16 -1.77
CA GLU A 87 2.32 4.32 -2.48
C GLU A 87 1.25 4.89 -3.42
N LEU A 88 0.96 6.18 -3.30
CA LEU A 88 -0.05 6.86 -4.10
C LEU A 88 0.61 7.94 -4.95
N TRP A 89 0.56 7.72 -6.26
CA TRP A 89 1.17 8.57 -7.28
C TRP A 89 0.08 9.43 -7.92
N GLN A 90 -0.55 10.30 -7.12
CA GLN A 90 -1.70 11.09 -7.56
C GLN A 90 -1.35 12.19 -8.55
N SER A 91 -0.14 12.75 -8.45
CA SER A 91 0.32 13.89 -9.26
C SER A 91 1.11 13.45 -10.50
N ALA A 92 1.32 12.16 -10.70
CA ALA A 92 2.00 11.65 -11.88
C ALA A 92 1.10 11.79 -13.12
N GLU A 93 1.70 11.98 -14.30
CA GLU A 93 0.99 12.04 -15.58
C GLU A 93 0.03 10.85 -15.77
N MET A 94 0.44 9.68 -15.27
CA MET A 94 -0.40 8.49 -15.17
C MET A 94 -0.65 8.15 -13.69
N PRO A 95 -1.78 8.59 -13.10
CA PRO A 95 -2.10 8.31 -11.71
C PRO A 95 -2.21 6.81 -11.44
N ARG A 96 -1.47 6.36 -10.43
CA ARG A 96 -1.37 4.94 -10.04
C ARG A 96 -1.19 4.79 -8.54
N TYR A 97 -1.44 3.59 -8.04
CA TYR A 97 -1.15 3.24 -6.66
C TYR A 97 -0.56 1.84 -6.57
N TYR A 98 0.28 1.62 -5.56
CA TYR A 98 0.86 0.32 -5.27
C TYR A 98 0.58 -0.08 -3.82
N ILE A 99 0.41 -1.37 -3.59
CA ILE A 99 0.29 -1.95 -2.26
C ILE A 99 1.31 -3.08 -2.16
N PHE A 100 2.32 -2.88 -1.30
CA PHE A 100 3.39 -3.84 -1.05
C PHE A 100 3.16 -4.53 0.28
N THR A 101 3.59 -5.80 0.37
CA THR A 101 3.64 -6.55 1.62
C THR A 101 4.97 -7.29 1.73
N ASP A 102 5.52 -7.35 2.93
CA ASP A 102 6.69 -8.17 3.22
C ASP A 102 6.34 -9.65 3.43
N ASN A 103 5.07 -9.94 3.73
CA ASN A 103 4.61 -11.30 4.01
C ASN A 103 3.14 -11.50 3.55
N PRO A 104 2.84 -12.44 2.64
CA PRO A 104 1.48 -12.70 2.17
C PRO A 104 0.69 -13.60 3.13
N THR A 105 0.49 -13.14 4.37
CA THR A 105 -0.29 -13.90 5.37
C THR A 105 -1.78 -13.98 5.00
N PRO A 106 -2.55 -14.95 5.54
CA PRO A 106 -4.01 -14.99 5.34
C PRO A 106 -4.73 -13.71 5.79
N VAL A 107 -4.18 -12.99 6.78
CA VAL A 107 -4.69 -11.68 7.22
C VAL A 107 -4.47 -10.63 6.14
N VAL A 108 -3.26 -10.54 5.59
CA VAL A 108 -2.94 -9.65 4.46
C VAL A 108 -3.84 -9.97 3.26
N ALA A 109 -3.96 -11.23 2.88
CA ALA A 109 -4.81 -11.65 1.76
C ALA A 109 -6.28 -11.24 1.96
N ARG A 110 -6.79 -11.32 3.21
CA ARG A 110 -8.15 -10.88 3.56
C ARG A 110 -8.30 -9.36 3.46
N ILE A 111 -7.33 -8.59 3.95
CA ILE A 111 -7.32 -7.12 3.84
C ILE A 111 -7.32 -6.71 2.37
N LEU A 112 -6.38 -7.24 1.57
CA LEU A 112 -6.25 -6.92 0.15
C LEU A 112 -7.51 -7.28 -0.63
N ARG A 113 -8.15 -8.41 -0.33
CA ARG A 113 -9.42 -8.81 -0.96
C ARG A 113 -10.55 -7.82 -0.67
N LYS A 114 -10.62 -7.27 0.54
CA LYS A 114 -11.62 -6.26 0.89
C LYS A 114 -11.32 -4.92 0.22
N ILE A 115 -10.08 -4.44 0.32
CA ILE A 115 -9.62 -3.21 -0.35
C ILE A 115 -9.89 -3.29 -1.85
N ARG A 116 -9.62 -4.44 -2.50
CA ARG A 116 -9.88 -4.66 -3.92
C ARG A 116 -11.33 -4.39 -4.33
N ARG A 117 -12.32 -4.72 -3.47
CA ARG A 117 -13.74 -4.44 -3.73
C ARG A 117 -14.02 -2.94 -3.85
N TYR A 118 -13.26 -2.11 -3.12
CA TYR A 118 -13.42 -0.66 -3.11
C TYR A 118 -12.62 0.03 -4.24
N LEU A 119 -11.44 -0.50 -4.54
CA LEU A 119 -10.51 0.14 -5.47
C LEU A 119 -10.70 -0.29 -6.93
N TYR A 120 -11.64 -1.20 -7.26
CA TYR A 120 -11.78 -1.77 -8.61
C TYR A 120 -10.42 -2.26 -9.16
N ALA A 121 -9.57 -2.79 -8.29
CA ALA A 121 -8.26 -3.28 -8.68
C ALA A 121 -8.41 -4.59 -9.48
N PRO A 122 -7.67 -4.79 -10.59
CA PRO A 122 -7.57 -6.10 -11.22
C PRO A 122 -7.06 -7.15 -10.21
N ALA A 123 -7.32 -8.43 -10.49
CA ALA A 123 -6.91 -9.50 -9.59
C ALA A 123 -5.39 -9.51 -9.45
N ILE A 124 -4.88 -9.21 -8.24
CA ILE A 124 -3.52 -9.58 -7.89
C ILE A 124 -3.52 -11.10 -7.75
N HIS A 125 -3.01 -11.78 -8.78
CA HIS A 125 -2.74 -13.21 -8.73
C HIS A 125 -1.49 -13.41 -7.86
N VAL A 126 -1.71 -13.84 -6.61
CA VAL A 126 -0.60 -14.31 -5.76
C VAL A 126 -0.20 -15.68 -6.30
N LEU A 127 0.94 -15.75 -6.99
CA LEU A 127 1.54 -17.02 -7.38
C LEU A 127 1.95 -17.76 -6.09
N PRO A 128 1.50 -19.01 -5.88
CA PRO A 128 2.09 -19.85 -4.85
C PRO A 128 3.55 -20.14 -5.20
N LYS A 129 4.39 -20.29 -4.16
CA LYS A 129 5.78 -20.71 -4.29
C LYS A 129 5.91 -22.06 -4.99
#